data_AF-A0A5U4G254-F1
#
_entry.id   AF-A0A5U4G254-F1
#
_cell.length_a   1.000
_cell.length_b   1.000
_cell.length_c   1.000
_cell.angle_alpha   90.00
_cell.angle_beta   90.00
_cell.angle_gamma   90.00
#
_symmetry.space_group_name_H-M   'P 1'
#
loop_
_entity.id
_entity.type
_entity.pdbx_description
1 polymer ?
#
loop_
_entity_poly.entity_id
_entity_poly.type
_entity_poly.pdbx_seq_one_letter_code
_entity_poly.pdbx_strand_id
1 'polypeptide(L)'
;MSENNYGALMLKSALDISVDVTKITSPGIYPIIHGNASVPDASSGLLKVSLTPSKPQITFQKENSSVVYSFVNGNWEKPTATDVDALAKSQNGSDIPDKKQFARTIGAVTSTTITTGESGWFKIATVFMPQATSTAVIKLYGGSGFNVGSFEQAAISELVLRAGNGSPVGITATLWRRSPAAANEVAWVNTSGDTYDIYINIGQYAYWLIAQYDYTGNANVTLHSTPEYSSVQPGSSTSGQTYTLYNSLMKPTAGDVEALSVNGGRLNGALGIGTDNALGGNSIVFGDNDTGFKWHSDGVLGIYANNALVGYIDNSGLHMSVDVLTNGAVRAGNAKKLSLTSNNNSTMTATFNLWGDANRPTVIELDDDQGWHLYSQRNPDGSIVFTVNGDITANILRAGEAIYQNNGDIFGSAWGGWLSNWINNNFVRAVRLGPQAISGGLWRDYQLGGGNVVTGFHTDGSWEMEGDDDKVYYRPVQFLVGGTWITASSV
;
A
#
# COMPACT_ATOMS: atom_id res chain seq x y z
N MET A 1 4.64 -99.98 -15.46
CA MET A 1 3.71 -99.05 -14.80
C MET A 1 2.46 -99.84 -14.47
N SER A 2 2.15 -100.06 -13.19
CA SER A 2 1.00 -100.87 -12.80
C SER A 2 -0.31 -100.12 -13.05
N GLU A 3 -1.30 -100.82 -13.61
CA GLU A 3 -2.62 -100.30 -14.02
C GLU A 3 -3.49 -99.77 -12.85
N ASN A 4 -3.02 -99.85 -11.60
CA ASN A 4 -3.82 -99.52 -10.42
C ASN A 4 -3.99 -98.03 -10.11
N ASN A 5 -3.25 -97.13 -10.78
CA ASN A 5 -3.36 -95.69 -10.52
C ASN A 5 -4.47 -94.99 -11.34
N TYR A 6 -4.96 -95.61 -12.42
CA TYR A 6 -6.03 -95.02 -13.24
C TYR A 6 -7.40 -95.09 -12.58
N GLY A 7 -7.64 -96.09 -11.70
CA GLY A 7 -8.92 -96.26 -11.02
C GLY A 7 -9.36 -95.02 -10.23
N ALA A 8 -8.41 -94.32 -9.58
CA ALA A 8 -8.67 -93.12 -8.78
C ALA A 8 -9.08 -91.87 -9.61
N LEU A 9 -8.90 -91.91 -10.93
CA LEU A 9 -9.25 -90.84 -11.87
C LEU A 9 -10.52 -91.14 -12.68
N MET A 10 -11.10 -92.33 -12.52
CA MET A 10 -12.30 -92.73 -13.23
C MET A 10 -13.55 -92.21 -12.51
N LEU A 11 -14.43 -91.54 -13.25
CA LEU A 11 -15.78 -91.22 -12.78
C LEU A 11 -16.57 -92.50 -12.59
N LYS A 12 -17.16 -92.67 -11.41
CA LYS A 12 -18.00 -93.81 -11.03
C LYS A 12 -19.46 -93.41 -11.05
N SER A 13 -20.34 -94.40 -10.94
CA SER A 13 -21.77 -94.17 -10.77
C SER A 13 -22.03 -93.31 -9.54
N ALA A 14 -23.07 -92.47 -9.63
CA ALA A 14 -23.53 -91.68 -8.49
C ALA A 14 -23.92 -92.60 -7.33
N LEU A 15 -23.58 -92.19 -6.11
CA LEU A 15 -23.92 -92.90 -4.88
C LEU A 15 -25.18 -92.27 -4.28
N ASP A 16 -26.15 -93.12 -3.95
CA ASP A 16 -27.41 -92.70 -3.33
C ASP A 16 -27.29 -92.45 -1.82
N ILE A 17 -28.40 -92.03 -1.18
CA ILE A 17 -28.44 -91.68 0.24
C ILE A 17 -28.26 -92.87 1.19
N SER A 18 -28.44 -94.11 0.72
CA SER A 18 -28.34 -95.33 1.53
C SER A 18 -26.91 -95.85 1.66
N VAL A 19 -25.99 -95.35 0.82
CA VAL A 19 -24.59 -95.75 0.83
C VAL A 19 -23.81 -94.98 1.89
N ASP A 20 -23.16 -95.71 2.81
CA ASP A 20 -22.17 -95.14 3.72
C ASP A 20 -20.86 -94.89 2.96
N VAL A 21 -20.64 -93.64 2.56
CA VAL A 21 -19.51 -93.26 1.70
C VAL A 21 -18.16 -93.42 2.41
N THR A 22 -18.15 -93.45 3.75
CA THR A 22 -16.92 -93.55 4.54
C THR A 22 -16.30 -94.95 4.51
N LYS A 23 -17.09 -95.95 4.10
CA LYS A 23 -16.66 -97.35 3.96
C LYS A 23 -16.16 -97.71 2.56
N ILE A 24 -16.17 -96.76 1.63
CA ILE A 24 -15.75 -97.01 0.25
C ILE A 24 -14.23 -97.04 0.18
N THR A 25 -13.71 -98.22 -0.16
CA THR A 25 -12.26 -98.47 -0.30
C THR A 25 -11.81 -98.55 -1.77
N SER A 26 -12.76 -98.64 -2.70
CA SER A 26 -12.47 -98.71 -4.13
C SER A 26 -12.02 -97.34 -4.67
N PRO A 27 -10.93 -97.27 -5.46
CA PRO A 27 -10.46 -96.00 -6.00
C PRO A 27 -11.41 -95.45 -7.07
N GLY A 28 -11.70 -94.15 -7.02
CA GLY A 28 -12.56 -93.49 -7.99
C GLY A 28 -13.05 -92.12 -7.56
N ILE A 29 -13.71 -91.43 -8.48
CA ILE A 29 -14.44 -90.19 -8.25
C ILE A 29 -15.94 -90.52 -8.30
N TYR A 30 -16.64 -90.32 -7.20
CA TYR A 30 -18.05 -90.68 -7.03
C TYR A 30 -18.89 -89.41 -6.87
N PRO A 31 -19.85 -89.13 -7.76
CA PRO A 31 -20.88 -88.14 -7.52
C PRO A 31 -21.74 -88.56 -6.32
N ILE A 32 -21.91 -87.65 -5.37
CA ILE A 32 -22.76 -87.83 -4.20
C ILE A 32 -24.00 -86.96 -4.37
N ILE A 33 -25.18 -87.55 -4.26
CA ILE A 33 -26.45 -86.79 -4.29
C ILE A 33 -26.73 -86.15 -2.93
N HIS A 34 -27.51 -85.07 -2.92
CA HIS A 34 -27.94 -84.40 -1.69
C HIS A 34 -28.73 -85.35 -0.78
N GLY A 35 -28.53 -85.24 0.53
CA GLY A 35 -29.23 -86.02 1.55
C GLY A 35 -28.46 -87.25 2.07
N ASN A 36 -27.26 -87.54 1.55
CA ASN A 36 -26.42 -88.60 2.12
C ASN A 36 -25.80 -88.15 3.46
N ALA A 37 -26.20 -88.76 4.56
CA ALA A 37 -25.79 -88.37 5.92
C ALA A 37 -24.31 -88.65 6.24
N SER A 38 -23.61 -89.42 5.40
CA SER A 38 -22.21 -89.81 5.63
C SER A 38 -21.19 -88.83 5.03
N VAL A 39 -21.62 -87.73 4.41
CA VAL A 39 -20.78 -86.59 3.99
C VAL A 39 -21.13 -85.31 4.77
N PRO A 40 -20.20 -84.34 4.91
CA PRO A 40 -20.45 -83.08 5.59
C PRO A 40 -21.70 -82.33 5.11
N ASP A 41 -22.54 -81.91 6.05
CA ASP A 41 -23.80 -81.18 5.83
C ASP A 41 -24.79 -81.86 4.87
N ALA A 42 -24.69 -83.18 4.67
CA ALA A 42 -25.49 -83.95 3.71
C ALA A 42 -25.55 -83.32 2.31
N SER A 43 -24.49 -82.62 1.92
CA SER A 43 -24.43 -81.85 0.68
C SER A 43 -24.18 -82.76 -0.52
N SER A 44 -24.66 -82.36 -1.71
CA SER A 44 -24.19 -82.95 -2.97
C SER A 44 -22.73 -82.59 -3.22
N GLY A 45 -22.02 -83.40 -4.00
CA GLY A 45 -20.61 -83.13 -4.31
C GLY A 45 -19.88 -84.30 -4.96
N LEU A 46 -18.55 -84.25 -4.93
CA LEU A 46 -17.66 -85.29 -5.43
C LEU A 46 -16.85 -85.89 -4.28
N LEU A 47 -17.00 -87.18 -4.07
CA LEU A 47 -16.13 -87.98 -3.24
C LEU A 47 -14.99 -88.52 -4.10
N LYS A 48 -13.75 -88.38 -3.63
CA LYS A 48 -12.58 -88.98 -4.28
C LYS A 48 -11.91 -89.94 -3.31
N VAL A 49 -11.71 -91.17 -3.76
CA VAL A 49 -10.98 -92.22 -3.04
C VAL A 49 -9.69 -92.50 -3.80
N SER A 50 -8.55 -92.20 -3.18
CA SER A 50 -7.22 -92.42 -3.75
C SER A 50 -6.46 -93.46 -2.92
N LEU A 51 -5.71 -94.34 -3.57
CA LEU A 51 -4.84 -95.28 -2.86
C LEU A 51 -3.55 -94.56 -2.47
N THR A 52 -3.23 -94.55 -1.18
CA THR A 52 -1.89 -94.21 -0.70
C THR A 52 -1.21 -95.45 -0.15
N PRO A 53 0.13 -95.47 0.01
CA PRO A 53 0.87 -96.66 0.44
C PRO A 53 0.44 -97.26 1.79
N SER A 54 -0.21 -96.47 2.66
CA SER A 54 -0.58 -96.91 4.02
C SER A 54 -2.09 -97.10 4.21
N LYS A 55 -2.94 -96.27 3.58
CA LYS A 55 -4.41 -96.35 3.66
C LYS A 55 -5.11 -95.60 2.51
N PRO A 56 -6.37 -95.92 2.17
CA PRO A 56 -7.13 -95.08 1.24
C PRO A 56 -7.27 -93.66 1.79
N GLN A 57 -6.98 -92.66 0.96
CA GLN A 57 -7.29 -91.26 1.26
C GLN A 57 -8.65 -90.94 0.66
N ILE A 58 -9.58 -90.57 1.52
CA ILE A 58 -10.95 -90.22 1.14
C ILE A 58 -11.10 -88.71 1.33
N THR A 59 -11.52 -88.03 0.27
CA THR A 59 -11.79 -86.59 0.29
C THR A 59 -13.16 -86.30 -0.29
N PHE A 60 -13.82 -85.27 0.19
CA PHE A 60 -15.12 -84.83 -0.31
C PHE A 60 -15.11 -83.34 -0.61
N GLN A 61 -15.52 -82.98 -1.82
CA GLN A 61 -15.70 -81.60 -2.26
C GLN A 61 -17.18 -81.38 -2.53
N LYS A 62 -17.79 -80.42 -1.83
CA LYS A 62 -19.20 -80.06 -2.05
C LYS A 62 -19.40 -79.47 -3.45
N GLU A 63 -20.59 -79.68 -3.99
CA GLU A 63 -21.05 -79.02 -5.19
C GLU A 63 -20.96 -77.49 -4.98
N ASN A 64 -20.31 -76.80 -5.94
CA ASN A 64 -20.04 -75.37 -5.89
C ASN A 64 -19.13 -74.90 -4.73
N SER A 65 -18.33 -75.78 -4.11
CA SER A 65 -17.30 -75.40 -3.13
C SER A 65 -15.90 -75.77 -3.63
N SER A 66 -14.90 -74.92 -3.38
CA SER A 66 -13.48 -75.25 -3.56
C SER A 66 -12.86 -75.93 -2.33
N VAL A 67 -13.62 -76.07 -1.24
CA VAL A 67 -13.15 -76.66 0.01
C VAL A 67 -13.25 -78.18 -0.08
N VAL A 68 -12.11 -78.85 0.12
CA VAL A 68 -12.01 -80.30 0.14
C VAL A 68 -11.88 -80.78 1.58
N TYR A 69 -12.89 -81.49 2.06
CA TYR A 69 -12.85 -82.16 3.35
C TYR A 69 -12.03 -83.44 3.23
N SER A 70 -11.19 -83.72 4.22
CA SER A 70 -10.46 -84.98 4.33
C SER A 70 -11.12 -85.88 5.37
N PHE A 71 -11.27 -87.16 5.09
CA PHE A 71 -11.75 -88.11 6.07
C PHE A 71 -10.57 -88.69 6.85
N VAL A 72 -10.47 -88.35 8.13
CA VAL A 72 -9.34 -88.71 8.99
C VAL A 72 -9.89 -89.25 10.31
N ASN A 73 -9.40 -90.42 10.75
CA ASN A 73 -9.74 -91.05 12.03
C ASN A 73 -11.26 -91.15 12.32
N GLY A 74 -12.07 -91.41 11.30
CA GLY A 74 -13.52 -91.59 11.43
C GLY A 74 -14.34 -90.30 11.33
N ASN A 75 -13.70 -89.14 11.16
CA ASN A 75 -14.37 -87.85 11.05
C ASN A 75 -13.99 -87.11 9.77
N TRP A 76 -14.90 -86.25 9.30
CA TRP A 76 -14.61 -85.32 8.23
C TRP A 76 -13.95 -84.06 8.79
N GLU A 77 -12.71 -83.81 8.37
CA GLU A 77 -11.92 -82.65 8.75
C GLU A 77 -11.92 -81.63 7.60
N LYS A 78 -12.29 -80.39 7.92
CA LYS A 78 -12.19 -79.24 7.00
C LYS A 78 -10.77 -78.65 7.12
N PRO A 79 -10.13 -78.22 6.01
CA PRO A 79 -8.86 -77.50 6.09
C PRO A 79 -8.94 -76.28 7.01
N THR A 80 -7.95 -76.15 7.89
CA THR A 80 -7.79 -75.00 8.79
C THR A 80 -7.03 -73.87 8.07
N ALA A 81 -7.08 -72.65 8.61
CA ALA A 81 -6.36 -71.51 8.03
C ALA A 81 -4.83 -71.74 8.03
N THR A 82 -4.32 -72.47 9.03
CA THR A 82 -2.92 -72.90 9.13
C THR A 82 -2.52 -73.93 8.09
N ASP A 83 -3.46 -74.73 7.55
CA ASP A 83 -3.15 -75.72 6.51
C ASP A 83 -2.92 -75.06 5.14
N VAL A 84 -3.22 -73.76 4.99
CA VAL A 84 -3.19 -73.02 3.72
C VAL A 84 -2.49 -71.65 3.83
N ASP A 85 -1.63 -71.46 4.85
CA ASP A 85 -0.89 -70.21 5.10
C ASP A 85 -1.78 -68.94 5.08
N ALA A 86 -3.02 -69.06 5.57
CA ALA A 86 -3.98 -67.97 5.61
C ALA A 86 -4.23 -67.46 7.03
N LEU A 87 -4.51 -66.16 7.16
CA LEU A 87 -4.90 -65.55 8.44
C LEU A 87 -6.28 -66.07 8.88
N ALA A 88 -6.36 -66.59 10.11
CA ALA A 88 -7.63 -67.04 10.69
C ALA A 88 -8.51 -65.84 11.10
N LYS A 89 -9.60 -65.59 10.37
CA LYS A 89 -10.52 -64.44 10.64
C LYS A 89 -11.06 -64.40 12.08
N SER A 90 -11.30 -65.56 12.70
CA SER A 90 -11.83 -65.66 14.07
C SER A 90 -10.79 -65.40 15.15
N GLN A 91 -9.50 -65.31 14.80
CA GLN A 91 -8.41 -65.08 15.75
C GLN A 91 -7.94 -63.63 15.77
N ASN A 92 -8.53 -62.74 14.96
CA ASN A 92 -8.17 -61.32 14.88
C ASN A 92 -6.65 -61.08 14.82
N GLY A 93 -5.94 -61.90 14.02
CA GLY A 93 -4.50 -61.83 13.86
C GLY A 93 -3.69 -62.29 15.07
N SER A 94 -4.20 -63.22 15.90
CA SER A 94 -3.43 -63.78 17.03
C SER A 94 -2.15 -64.52 16.58
N ASP A 95 -2.15 -65.00 15.34
CA ASP A 95 -1.03 -65.64 14.64
C ASP A 95 0.01 -64.64 14.15
N ILE A 96 -0.24 -63.33 14.24
CA ILE A 96 0.69 -62.27 13.88
C ILE A 96 1.62 -61.98 15.07
N PRO A 97 2.92 -62.34 15.01
CA PRO A 97 3.82 -62.21 16.16
C PRO A 97 4.08 -60.75 16.56
N ASP A 98 4.14 -59.86 15.57
CA ASP A 98 4.23 -58.41 15.77
C ASP A 98 3.15 -57.69 14.97
N LYS A 99 2.02 -57.41 15.64
CA LYS A 99 0.89 -56.68 15.05
C LYS A 99 1.26 -55.27 14.59
N LYS A 100 2.23 -54.63 15.25
CA LYS A 100 2.67 -53.26 14.92
C LYS A 100 3.53 -53.27 13.65
N GLN A 101 4.47 -54.21 13.53
CA GLN A 101 5.25 -54.40 12.31
C GLN A 101 4.36 -54.84 11.13
N PHE A 102 3.41 -55.74 11.38
CA PHE A 102 2.43 -56.15 10.37
C PHE A 102 1.63 -54.95 9.86
N ALA A 103 1.05 -54.14 10.76
CA ALA A 103 0.32 -52.93 10.40
C ALA A 103 1.16 -52.01 9.49
N ARG A 104 2.42 -51.73 9.85
CA ARG A 104 3.34 -50.96 8.99
C ARG A 104 3.56 -51.60 7.62
N THR A 105 3.78 -52.91 7.57
CA THR A 105 4.08 -53.63 6.32
C THR A 105 2.92 -53.54 5.33
N ILE A 106 1.67 -53.55 5.82
CA ILE A 106 0.48 -53.44 4.99
C ILE A 106 -0.01 -51.99 4.80
N GLY A 107 0.71 -50.99 5.33
CA GLY A 107 0.32 -49.58 5.26
C GLY A 107 -0.85 -49.20 6.17
N ALA A 108 -1.17 -50.02 7.18
CA ALA A 108 -2.13 -49.69 8.23
C ALA A 108 -1.47 -48.89 9.36
N VAL A 109 -2.23 -48.03 10.01
CA VAL A 109 -1.77 -47.21 11.15
C VAL A 109 -2.35 -47.72 12.44
N THR A 110 -1.55 -47.71 13.52
CA THR A 110 -2.07 -48.10 14.84
C THR A 110 -2.88 -46.93 15.41
N SER A 111 -4.10 -47.21 15.89
CA SER A 111 -4.99 -46.18 16.43
C SER A 111 -5.72 -46.63 17.70
N THR A 112 -6.09 -45.66 18.53
CA THR A 112 -7.01 -45.81 19.67
C THR A 112 -7.90 -44.58 19.79
N THR A 113 -8.80 -44.55 20.79
CA THR A 113 -9.57 -43.35 21.14
C THR A 113 -9.06 -42.74 22.44
N ILE A 114 -8.95 -41.41 22.47
CA ILE A 114 -8.56 -40.63 23.66
C ILE A 114 -9.72 -39.70 24.04
N THR A 115 -10.03 -39.62 25.33
CA THR A 115 -11.00 -38.68 25.88
C THR A 115 -10.34 -37.85 26.96
N THR A 116 -10.45 -36.52 26.87
CA THR A 116 -9.90 -35.59 27.87
C THR A 116 -11.01 -34.91 28.68
N GLY A 117 -12.10 -34.50 28.03
CA GLY A 117 -13.33 -33.96 28.64
C GLY A 117 -13.20 -32.55 29.23
N GLU A 118 -12.14 -32.27 29.98
CA GLU A 118 -11.83 -30.97 30.58
C GLU A 118 -10.86 -30.15 29.73
N SER A 119 -10.75 -28.85 30.03
CA SER A 119 -9.71 -27.99 29.47
C SER A 119 -8.45 -28.05 30.33
N GLY A 120 -7.30 -28.35 29.76
CA GLY A 120 -6.03 -28.39 30.49
C GLY A 120 -4.99 -29.30 29.85
N TRP A 121 -4.06 -29.79 30.67
CA TRP A 121 -2.94 -30.62 30.27
C TRP A 121 -3.24 -32.11 30.50
N PHE A 122 -2.94 -32.93 29.50
CA PHE A 122 -3.25 -34.37 29.51
C PHE A 122 -2.04 -35.19 29.10
N LYS A 123 -1.66 -36.18 29.92
CA LYS A 123 -0.61 -37.17 29.59
C LYS A 123 -1.13 -38.17 28.56
N ILE A 124 -0.96 -37.88 27.29
CA ILE A 124 -1.53 -38.70 26.20
C ILE A 124 -0.67 -39.90 25.82
N ALA A 125 0.63 -39.88 26.13
CA ALA A 125 1.52 -40.97 25.79
C ALA A 125 2.70 -41.08 26.74
N THR A 126 3.28 -42.28 26.80
CA THR A 126 4.64 -42.52 27.27
C THR A 126 5.43 -43.10 26.12
N VAL A 127 6.58 -42.50 25.81
CA VAL A 127 7.43 -42.89 24.69
C VAL A 127 8.80 -43.32 25.18
N PHE A 128 9.37 -44.34 24.54
CA PHE A 128 10.78 -44.67 24.68
C PHE A 128 11.48 -44.28 23.38
N MET A 129 12.43 -43.37 23.47
CA MET A 129 13.10 -42.76 22.32
C MET A 129 14.60 -42.67 22.57
N PRO A 130 15.38 -43.71 22.19
CA PRO A 130 16.81 -43.71 22.36
C PRO A 130 17.48 -42.47 21.77
N GLN A 131 18.56 -41.98 22.38
CA GLN A 131 19.44 -40.91 21.84
C GLN A 131 20.20 -41.35 20.57
N ALA A 132 19.45 -41.77 19.57
CA ALA A 132 19.83 -42.18 18.23
C ALA A 132 18.80 -41.57 17.25
N THR A 133 18.85 -41.93 15.96
CA THR A 133 17.84 -41.45 14.99
C THR A 133 16.47 -42.10 15.25
N SER A 134 15.78 -41.62 16.28
CA SER A 134 14.47 -42.07 16.73
C SER A 134 13.43 -41.01 16.40
N THR A 135 12.32 -41.40 15.77
CA THR A 135 11.20 -40.50 15.46
C THR A 135 9.89 -41.18 15.82
N ALA A 136 8.97 -40.43 16.41
CA ALA A 136 7.61 -40.86 16.67
C ALA A 136 6.62 -39.79 16.21
N VAL A 137 5.44 -40.21 15.77
CA VAL A 137 4.34 -39.32 15.40
C VAL A 137 3.09 -39.75 16.15
N ILE A 138 2.33 -38.77 16.64
CA ILE A 138 1.01 -38.96 17.24
C ILE A 138 0.06 -37.98 16.56
N LYS A 139 -1.01 -38.46 15.96
CA LYS A 139 -2.03 -37.63 15.32
C LYS A 139 -3.37 -37.80 16.02
N LEU A 140 -4.02 -36.69 16.35
CA LEU A 140 -5.36 -36.67 16.91
C LEU A 140 -6.32 -36.11 15.87
N TYR A 141 -7.41 -36.83 15.61
CA TYR A 141 -8.52 -36.36 14.77
C TYR A 141 -9.75 -36.15 15.65
N GLY A 142 -10.40 -35.00 15.47
CA GLY A 142 -11.36 -34.43 16.41
C GLY A 142 -10.71 -33.37 17.28
N GLY A 143 -11.53 -32.47 17.82
CA GLY A 143 -11.09 -31.37 18.66
C GLY A 143 -12.02 -31.12 19.83
N SER A 144 -11.84 -29.97 20.47
CA SER A 144 -12.70 -29.46 21.53
C SER A 144 -14.09 -29.08 21.00
N GLY A 145 -15.14 -29.75 21.49
CA GLY A 145 -16.54 -29.49 21.14
C GLY A 145 -17.11 -30.39 20.03
N PHE A 146 -18.44 -30.38 19.87
CA PHE A 146 -19.18 -31.25 18.93
C PHE A 146 -20.50 -30.61 18.42
N ASN A 147 -20.55 -29.29 18.31
CA ASN A 147 -21.68 -28.51 17.82
C ASN A 147 -21.76 -28.54 16.28
N VAL A 148 -22.97 -28.74 15.75
CA VAL A 148 -23.21 -28.65 14.30
C VAL A 148 -22.95 -27.22 13.80
N GLY A 149 -22.22 -27.09 12.69
CA GLY A 149 -21.87 -25.81 12.08
C GLY A 149 -20.55 -25.19 12.57
N SER A 150 -19.98 -25.72 13.65
CA SER A 150 -18.64 -25.35 14.15
C SER A 150 -17.56 -26.19 13.48
N PHE A 151 -17.25 -25.89 12.20
CA PHE A 151 -16.32 -26.67 11.38
C PHE A 151 -14.91 -26.77 11.96
N GLU A 152 -14.48 -25.82 12.79
CA GLU A 152 -13.21 -25.84 13.49
C GLU A 152 -13.03 -27.04 14.42
N GLN A 153 -14.13 -27.63 14.92
CA GLN A 153 -14.14 -28.76 15.85
C GLN A 153 -13.77 -30.10 15.19
N ALA A 154 -13.89 -30.20 13.87
CA ALA A 154 -13.30 -31.28 13.07
C ALA A 154 -11.78 -31.08 12.94
N ALA A 155 -11.10 -30.96 14.08
CA ALA A 155 -9.72 -30.55 14.17
C ALA A 155 -8.75 -31.72 13.87
N ILE A 156 -7.52 -31.34 13.50
CA ILE A 156 -6.39 -32.26 13.38
C ILE A 156 -5.26 -31.69 14.22
N SER A 157 -4.75 -32.50 15.15
CA SER A 157 -3.54 -32.21 15.92
C SER A 157 -2.45 -33.18 15.49
N GLU A 158 -1.29 -32.70 15.07
CA GLU A 158 -0.19 -33.57 14.63
C GLU A 158 1.06 -33.27 15.45
N LEU A 159 1.44 -34.23 16.28
CA LEU A 159 2.62 -34.17 17.13
C LEU A 159 3.73 -35.03 16.53
N VAL A 160 4.90 -34.43 16.32
CA VAL A 160 6.12 -35.12 15.91
C VAL A 160 7.15 -35.03 17.03
N LEU A 161 7.71 -36.18 17.41
CA LEU A 161 8.75 -36.30 18.41
C LEU A 161 10.03 -36.79 17.74
N ARG A 162 11.17 -36.23 18.13
CA ARG A 162 12.48 -36.65 17.63
C ARG A 162 13.50 -36.67 18.76
N ALA A 163 14.28 -37.74 18.85
CA ALA A 163 15.32 -37.85 19.86
C ALA A 163 16.52 -36.95 19.54
N GLY A 164 17.19 -36.48 20.59
CA GLY A 164 18.49 -35.84 20.51
C GLY A 164 19.58 -36.83 20.08
N ASN A 165 20.74 -36.29 19.74
CA ASN A 165 21.94 -37.06 19.38
C ASN A 165 22.81 -37.41 20.61
N GLY A 166 22.28 -37.24 21.82
CA GLY A 166 23.02 -37.36 23.08
C GLY A 166 23.77 -36.10 23.52
N SER A 167 23.78 -35.03 22.71
CA SER A 167 24.37 -33.73 23.07
C SER A 167 23.65 -32.56 22.35
N PRO A 168 22.55 -32.03 22.93
CA PRO A 168 21.98 -32.38 24.23
C PRO A 168 21.19 -33.70 24.23
N VAL A 169 21.10 -34.34 25.41
CA VAL A 169 20.19 -35.47 25.67
C VAL A 169 18.77 -34.95 25.79
N GLY A 170 17.80 -35.63 25.17
CA GLY A 170 16.39 -35.29 25.29
C GLY A 170 15.59 -35.63 24.05
N ILE A 171 14.41 -35.03 23.93
CA ILE A 171 13.61 -35.05 22.71
C ILE A 171 13.22 -33.63 22.32
N THR A 172 13.01 -33.43 21.03
CA THR A 172 12.21 -32.32 20.51
C THR A 172 10.78 -32.81 20.34
N ALA A 173 9.83 -32.03 20.83
CA ALA A 173 8.40 -32.24 20.62
C ALA A 173 7.83 -31.06 19.85
N THR A 174 7.21 -31.34 18.70
CA THR A 174 6.67 -30.32 17.80
C THR A 174 5.21 -30.59 17.50
N LEU A 175 4.33 -29.65 17.82
CA LEU A 175 2.91 -29.70 17.53
C LEU A 175 2.58 -28.82 16.32
N TRP A 176 2.04 -29.42 15.27
CA TRP A 176 1.55 -28.75 14.08
C TRP A 176 0.06 -28.46 14.23
N ARG A 177 -0.27 -27.25 14.67
CA ARG A 177 -1.64 -26.82 14.96
C ARG A 177 -2.32 -26.32 13.68
N ARG A 178 -3.47 -26.91 13.34
CA ARG A 178 -4.24 -26.59 12.11
C ARG A 178 -5.61 -25.96 12.37
N SER A 179 -6.08 -26.01 13.62
CA SER A 179 -7.37 -25.49 14.06
C SER A 179 -7.26 -24.86 15.46
N PRO A 180 -8.09 -23.86 15.80
CA PRO A 180 -8.24 -23.37 17.17
C PRO A 180 -8.77 -24.45 18.13
N ALA A 181 -9.54 -25.45 17.68
CA ALA A 181 -10.05 -26.52 18.53
C ALA A 181 -9.13 -27.76 18.63
N ALA A 182 -7.96 -27.73 17.97
CA ALA A 182 -6.93 -28.75 18.10
C ALA A 182 -6.21 -28.65 19.46
N ALA A 183 -5.26 -29.56 19.72
CA ALA A 183 -4.29 -29.37 20.78
C ALA A 183 -3.60 -28.00 20.62
N ASN A 184 -3.46 -27.28 21.73
CA ASN A 184 -2.92 -25.93 21.80
C ASN A 184 -1.39 -25.94 21.95
N GLU A 185 -0.90 -26.82 22.82
CA GLU A 185 0.49 -26.85 23.26
C GLU A 185 0.90 -28.30 23.50
N VAL A 186 2.22 -28.55 23.50
CA VAL A 186 2.80 -29.83 23.85
C VAL A 186 3.95 -29.62 24.82
N ALA A 187 4.10 -30.54 25.77
CA ALA A 187 5.20 -30.59 26.71
C ALA A 187 5.60 -32.05 26.95
N TRP A 188 6.78 -32.26 27.51
CA TRP A 188 7.24 -33.60 27.85
C TRP A 188 8.00 -33.62 29.17
N VAL A 189 7.97 -34.76 29.86
CA VAL A 189 8.73 -35.01 31.10
C VAL A 189 9.63 -36.21 30.87
N ASN A 190 10.94 -36.09 31.10
CA ASN A 190 11.81 -37.26 31.12
C ASN A 190 11.60 -38.02 32.44
N THR A 191 11.14 -39.27 32.36
CA THR A 191 10.82 -40.07 33.55
C THR A 191 11.94 -41.02 33.94
N SER A 192 12.69 -41.54 32.96
CA SER A 192 13.89 -42.37 33.20
C SER A 192 14.62 -42.64 31.89
N GLY A 193 15.93 -42.40 31.86
CA GLY A 193 16.77 -42.68 30.68
C GLY A 193 16.21 -42.03 29.41
N ASP A 194 15.90 -42.85 28.42
CA ASP A 194 15.30 -42.43 27.15
C ASP A 194 13.75 -42.53 27.13
N THR A 195 13.12 -42.53 28.30
CA THR A 195 11.66 -42.59 28.46
C THR A 195 11.09 -41.22 28.79
N TYR A 196 10.04 -40.83 28.06
CA TYR A 196 9.41 -39.52 28.17
C TYR A 196 7.89 -39.65 28.25
N ASP A 197 7.28 -38.96 29.19
CA ASP A 197 5.84 -38.74 29.20
C ASP A 197 5.50 -37.51 28.37
N ILE A 198 4.47 -37.63 27.53
CA ILE A 198 4.07 -36.62 26.55
C ILE A 198 2.72 -36.05 26.96
N TYR A 199 2.69 -34.73 27.08
CA TYR A 199 1.52 -33.97 27.50
C TYR A 199 1.07 -33.04 26.38
N ILE A 200 -0.23 -32.89 26.20
CA ILE A 200 -0.81 -31.84 25.37
C ILE A 200 -1.72 -30.95 26.20
N ASN A 201 -1.79 -29.67 25.86
CA ASN A 201 -2.86 -28.81 26.29
C ASN A 201 -3.99 -28.86 25.26
N ILE A 202 -5.23 -29.11 25.69
CA ILE A 202 -6.40 -29.08 24.79
C ILE A 202 -7.60 -28.47 25.52
N GLY A 203 -8.48 -27.83 24.77
CA GLY A 203 -9.69 -27.23 25.31
C GLY A 203 -10.73 -28.29 25.74
N GLN A 204 -11.74 -27.81 26.46
CA GLN A 204 -12.85 -28.60 26.98
C GLN A 204 -13.60 -29.40 25.90
N TYR A 205 -14.26 -30.49 26.31
CA TYR A 205 -15.15 -31.29 25.48
C TYR A 205 -14.48 -31.99 24.30
N ALA A 206 -13.19 -32.30 24.41
CA ALA A 206 -12.50 -33.16 23.44
C ALA A 206 -12.74 -34.63 23.82
N TYR A 207 -13.72 -35.23 23.17
CA TYR A 207 -14.23 -36.57 23.44
C TYR A 207 -13.96 -37.50 22.27
N TRP A 208 -13.57 -38.74 22.55
CA TRP A 208 -13.45 -39.80 21.54
C TRP A 208 -12.56 -39.40 20.35
N LEU A 209 -11.48 -38.67 20.64
CA LEU A 209 -10.49 -38.28 19.65
C LEU A 209 -9.83 -39.52 19.09
N ILE A 210 -9.76 -39.65 17.76
CA ILE A 210 -9.02 -40.75 17.14
C ILE A 210 -7.54 -40.42 17.27
N ALA A 211 -6.80 -41.22 18.01
CA ALA A 211 -5.37 -41.08 18.21
C ALA A 211 -4.61 -42.13 17.42
N GLN A 212 -3.94 -41.71 16.35
CA GLN A 212 -3.05 -42.53 15.54
C GLN A 212 -1.61 -42.33 15.96
N TYR A 213 -0.77 -43.36 15.84
CA TYR A 213 0.67 -43.22 16.07
C TYR A 213 1.51 -44.14 15.20
N ASP A 214 2.76 -43.72 15.00
CA ASP A 214 3.82 -44.53 14.38
C ASP A 214 5.18 -44.10 14.94
N TYR A 215 6.21 -44.94 14.77
CA TYR A 215 7.56 -44.68 15.28
C TYR A 215 8.63 -45.53 14.58
N THR A 216 9.89 -45.11 14.65
CA THR A 216 11.06 -45.84 14.10
C THR A 216 11.36 -47.14 14.85
N GLY A 217 11.99 -48.11 14.20
CA GLY A 217 12.15 -49.48 14.75
C GLY A 217 12.89 -49.61 16.09
N ASN A 218 13.61 -48.57 16.53
CA ASN A 218 14.32 -48.50 17.82
C ASN A 218 13.56 -47.72 18.91
N ALA A 219 12.40 -47.13 18.59
CA ALA A 219 11.57 -46.35 19.50
C ALA A 219 10.29 -47.13 19.88
N ASN A 220 9.53 -46.60 20.82
CA ASN A 220 8.22 -47.12 21.18
C ASN A 220 7.29 -45.98 21.63
N VAL A 221 6.00 -46.12 21.33
CA VAL A 221 4.92 -45.23 21.78
C VAL A 221 3.83 -46.07 22.45
N THR A 222 3.46 -45.69 23.65
CA THR A 222 2.30 -46.19 24.38
C THR A 222 1.32 -45.05 24.58
N LEU A 223 0.18 -45.10 23.88
CA LEU A 223 -0.91 -44.12 24.07
C LEU A 223 -1.76 -44.47 25.29
N HIS A 224 -2.21 -43.44 26.01
CA HIS A 224 -3.12 -43.55 27.15
C HIS A 224 -4.54 -43.20 26.70
N SER A 225 -5.45 -44.18 26.68
CA SER A 225 -6.87 -43.96 26.29
C SER A 225 -7.64 -43.11 27.31
N THR A 226 -7.19 -43.12 28.57
CA THR A 226 -7.65 -42.27 29.66
C THR A 226 -6.45 -41.49 30.21
N PRO A 227 -6.05 -40.39 29.55
CA PRO A 227 -4.91 -39.57 29.95
C PRO A 227 -5.05 -39.03 31.38
N GLU A 228 -3.93 -38.93 32.08
CA GLU A 228 -3.86 -38.23 33.36
C GLU A 228 -4.06 -36.72 33.12
N TYR A 229 -4.96 -36.10 33.89
CA TYR A 229 -5.30 -34.68 33.79
C TYR A 229 -4.53 -33.82 34.79
N SER A 230 -4.15 -32.61 34.35
CA SER A 230 -3.69 -31.51 35.18
C SER A 230 -4.26 -30.18 34.68
N SER A 231 -4.75 -29.33 35.58
CA SER A 231 -5.23 -27.98 35.22
C SER A 231 -4.10 -27.01 34.86
N VAL A 232 -2.86 -27.32 35.24
CA VAL A 232 -1.65 -26.54 34.94
C VAL A 232 -0.60 -27.41 34.25
N GLN A 233 0.33 -26.79 33.52
CA GLN A 233 1.43 -27.53 32.91
C GLN A 233 2.24 -28.25 34.01
N PRO A 234 2.60 -29.55 33.86
CA PRO A 234 3.39 -30.25 34.84
C PRO A 234 4.73 -29.54 35.12
N GLY A 235 5.05 -29.27 36.38
CA GLY A 235 6.18 -28.38 36.74
C GLY A 235 7.57 -28.88 36.36
N SER A 236 7.77 -30.19 36.19
CA SER A 236 9.03 -30.81 35.72
C SER A 236 9.08 -30.99 34.20
N SER A 237 8.09 -30.50 33.46
CA SER A 237 8.03 -30.66 32.00
C SER A 237 8.87 -29.62 31.27
N THR A 238 9.32 -30.01 30.08
CA THR A 238 9.90 -29.12 29.08
C THR A 238 8.85 -28.82 28.02
N SER A 239 8.63 -27.54 27.70
CA SER A 239 7.72 -27.15 26.63
C SER A 239 8.27 -27.53 25.26
N GLY A 240 7.43 -28.13 24.42
CA GLY A 240 7.72 -28.29 23.01
C GLY A 240 7.39 -27.02 22.22
N GLN A 241 7.54 -27.10 20.90
CA GLN A 241 7.24 -26.01 19.98
C GLN A 241 5.92 -26.25 19.28
N THR A 242 5.03 -25.26 19.30
CA THR A 242 3.80 -25.28 18.51
C THR A 242 3.97 -24.41 17.27
N TYR A 243 3.80 -25.00 16.09
CA TYR A 243 3.70 -24.26 14.83
C TYR A 243 2.24 -24.15 14.41
N THR A 244 1.77 -22.92 14.26
CA THR A 244 0.46 -22.63 13.67
C THR A 244 0.56 -22.70 12.14
N LEU A 245 -0.22 -23.58 11.52
CA LEU A 245 -0.38 -23.61 10.07
C LEU A 245 -1.48 -22.63 9.67
N TYR A 246 -1.07 -21.52 9.04
CA TYR A 246 -2.01 -20.53 8.56
C TYR A 246 -2.89 -21.06 7.42
N ASN A 247 -4.19 -20.77 7.50
CA ASN A 247 -5.21 -21.18 6.54
C ASN A 247 -6.43 -20.24 6.63
N SER A 248 -7.54 -20.55 5.95
CA SER A 248 -8.75 -19.70 5.97
C SER A 248 -9.41 -19.56 7.36
N LEU A 249 -9.17 -20.51 8.26
CA LEU A 249 -9.62 -20.53 9.66
C LEU A 249 -8.57 -19.92 10.60
N MET A 250 -7.29 -20.30 10.45
CA MET A 250 -6.17 -19.72 11.20
C MET A 250 -5.47 -18.66 10.35
N LYS A 251 -5.99 -17.44 10.29
CA LYS A 251 -5.37 -16.36 9.51
C LYS A 251 -4.13 -15.80 10.21
N PRO A 252 -3.05 -15.47 9.49
CA PRO A 252 -1.91 -14.81 10.09
C PRO A 252 -2.27 -13.38 10.49
N THR A 253 -1.64 -12.89 11.56
CA THR A 253 -1.58 -11.47 11.86
C THR A 253 -0.53 -10.78 10.99
N ALA A 254 -0.55 -9.45 10.91
CA ALA A 254 0.50 -8.71 10.20
C ALA A 254 1.89 -8.99 10.80
N GLY A 255 1.99 -9.18 12.12
CA GLY A 255 3.24 -9.54 12.79
C GLY A 255 3.74 -10.94 12.42
N ASP A 256 2.81 -11.88 12.18
CA ASP A 256 3.14 -13.26 11.83
C ASP A 256 3.85 -13.40 10.48
N VAL A 257 3.64 -12.43 9.57
CA VAL A 257 4.17 -12.43 8.20
C VAL A 257 5.00 -11.18 7.90
N GLU A 258 5.41 -10.43 8.94
CA GLU A 258 6.16 -9.19 8.82
C GLU A 258 5.52 -8.14 7.89
N ALA A 259 4.19 -8.19 7.75
CA ALA A 259 3.43 -7.24 6.97
C ALA A 259 3.14 -5.94 7.76
N LEU A 260 2.83 -4.87 7.04
CA LEU A 260 2.34 -3.64 7.66
C LEU A 260 0.92 -3.86 8.21
N SER A 261 0.70 -3.48 9.47
CA SER A 261 -0.62 -3.56 10.09
C SER A 261 -1.62 -2.60 9.45
N VAL A 262 -2.90 -3.01 9.39
CA VAL A 262 -4.01 -2.16 8.92
C VAL A 262 -4.25 -0.94 9.83
N ASN A 263 -3.81 -1.01 11.08
CA ASN A 263 -3.85 0.11 12.02
C ASN A 263 -2.65 1.06 11.83
N GLY A 264 -1.87 0.88 10.76
CA GLY A 264 -0.64 1.60 10.49
C GLY A 264 0.59 0.95 11.16
N GLY A 265 1.76 1.49 10.85
CA GLY A 265 3.03 1.02 11.37
C GLY A 265 4.21 1.79 10.78
N ARG A 266 5.43 1.35 11.09
CA ARG A 266 6.66 1.91 10.51
C ARG A 266 7.13 1.02 9.37
N LEU A 267 7.24 1.59 8.18
CA LEU A 267 8.05 1.03 7.10
C LEU A 267 9.49 1.52 7.30
N ASN A 268 10.43 0.60 7.50
CA ASN A 268 11.84 0.92 7.68
C ASN A 268 12.62 0.62 6.39
N GLY A 269 12.39 1.45 5.36
CA GLY A 269 13.00 1.27 4.04
C GLY A 269 12.14 1.84 2.92
N ALA A 270 12.45 1.40 1.71
CA ALA A 270 11.88 1.89 0.47
C ALA A 270 10.55 1.18 0.14
N LEU A 271 9.57 1.92 -0.38
CA LEU A 271 8.30 1.39 -0.88
C LEU A 271 8.22 1.58 -2.40
N GLY A 272 7.93 0.52 -3.13
CA GLY A 272 7.70 0.57 -4.57
C GLY A 272 6.26 0.28 -4.93
N ILE A 273 5.65 1.11 -5.78
CA ILE A 273 4.29 0.90 -6.29
C ILE A 273 4.36 0.51 -7.76
N GLY A 274 4.09 -0.76 -8.06
CA GLY A 274 4.14 -1.32 -9.42
C GLY A 274 5.54 -1.67 -9.93
N THR A 275 6.56 -1.56 -9.08
CA THR A 275 7.98 -1.71 -9.41
C THR A 275 8.81 -1.83 -8.12
N ASP A 276 10.02 -2.37 -8.23
CA ASP A 276 11.02 -2.27 -7.15
C ASP A 276 11.49 -0.82 -6.99
N ASN A 277 11.81 -0.42 -5.77
CA ASN A 277 12.30 0.93 -5.48
C ASN A 277 13.83 0.99 -5.58
N ALA A 278 14.33 1.71 -6.58
CA ALA A 278 15.75 2.01 -6.80
C ALA A 278 16.18 3.41 -6.31
N LEU A 279 15.24 4.30 -5.93
CA LEU A 279 15.57 5.53 -5.21
C LEU A 279 16.25 5.23 -3.86
N GLY A 280 15.91 4.10 -3.24
CA GLY A 280 16.49 3.64 -1.99
C GLY A 280 16.16 4.53 -0.78
N GLY A 281 16.73 4.17 0.37
CA GLY A 281 16.47 4.87 1.65
C GLY A 281 14.98 4.88 2.02
N ASN A 282 14.54 5.93 2.70
CA ASN A 282 13.13 6.16 3.03
C ASN A 282 12.45 6.89 1.86
N SER A 283 11.90 6.14 0.91
CA SER A 283 11.30 6.69 -0.30
C SER A 283 10.09 5.89 -0.75
N ILE A 284 9.28 6.51 -1.62
CA ILE A 284 8.21 5.87 -2.37
C ILE A 284 8.41 6.16 -3.86
N VAL A 285 8.32 5.12 -4.71
CA VAL A 285 8.36 5.26 -6.18
C VAL A 285 7.07 4.78 -6.83
N PHE A 286 6.76 5.31 -8.02
CA PHE A 286 5.50 5.04 -8.72
C PHE A 286 5.73 4.70 -10.19
N GLY A 287 5.35 3.48 -10.59
CA GLY A 287 5.31 3.06 -12.01
C GLY A 287 6.66 2.75 -12.65
N ASP A 288 7.73 3.44 -12.25
CA ASP A 288 9.13 3.12 -12.53
C ASP A 288 9.94 3.05 -11.22
N ASN A 289 11.18 2.58 -11.29
CA ASN A 289 11.98 2.32 -10.10
C ASN A 289 12.66 3.56 -9.50
N ASP A 290 12.56 4.74 -10.12
CA ASP A 290 13.33 5.92 -9.74
C ASP A 290 12.59 7.28 -9.83
N THR A 291 11.26 7.28 -9.98
CA THR A 291 10.38 8.47 -9.90
C THR A 291 9.47 8.39 -8.67
N GLY A 292 9.45 9.45 -7.85
CA GLY A 292 8.58 9.53 -6.68
C GLY A 292 9.03 10.51 -5.60
N PHE A 293 8.82 10.18 -4.33
CA PHE A 293 9.19 11.03 -3.19
C PHE A 293 10.24 10.35 -2.31
N LYS A 294 11.22 11.12 -1.83
CA LYS A 294 12.30 10.59 -0.99
C LYS A 294 12.63 11.54 0.14
N TRP A 295 12.70 11.00 1.35
CA TRP A 295 13.27 11.71 2.48
C TRP A 295 14.77 11.92 2.25
N HIS A 296 15.21 13.17 2.33
CA HIS A 296 16.64 13.52 2.17
C HIS A 296 17.34 13.68 3.51
N SER A 297 16.73 14.47 4.37
CA SER A 297 17.24 14.88 5.67
C SER A 297 16.07 15.34 6.52
N ASP A 298 16.31 15.61 7.79
CA ASP A 298 15.27 16.12 8.69
C ASP A 298 14.59 17.36 8.10
N GLY A 299 13.26 17.35 8.05
CA GLY A 299 12.43 18.40 7.47
C GLY A 299 12.45 18.56 5.93
N VAL A 300 13.12 17.68 5.17
CA VAL A 300 13.25 17.83 3.70
C VAL A 300 12.68 16.62 2.95
N LEU A 301 11.62 16.86 2.16
CA LEU A 301 11.00 15.89 1.26
C LEU A 301 11.36 16.22 -0.19
N GLY A 302 12.12 15.34 -0.84
CA GLY A 302 12.50 15.48 -2.25
C GLY A 302 11.45 14.89 -3.20
N ILE A 303 11.33 15.49 -4.38
CA ILE A 303 10.48 15.10 -5.50
C ILE A 303 11.42 14.68 -6.63
N TYR A 304 11.34 13.41 -7.05
CA TYR A 304 12.24 12.81 -8.02
C TYR A 304 11.52 12.36 -9.27
N ALA A 305 12.20 12.46 -10.41
CA ALA A 305 11.82 11.83 -11.66
C ALA A 305 13.07 11.27 -12.35
N ASN A 306 13.06 9.98 -12.74
CA ASN A 306 14.22 9.29 -13.33
C ASN A 306 15.51 9.52 -12.54
N ASN A 307 15.46 9.31 -11.22
CA ASN A 307 16.57 9.51 -10.28
C ASN A 307 17.10 10.96 -10.19
N ALA A 308 16.44 11.93 -10.82
CA ALA A 308 16.79 13.35 -10.75
C ALA A 308 15.87 14.11 -9.79
N LEU A 309 16.44 14.94 -8.92
CA LEU A 309 15.69 15.83 -8.03
C LEU A 309 15.09 16.99 -8.84
N VAL A 310 13.77 17.03 -8.99
CA VAL A 310 13.05 18.08 -9.75
C VAL A 310 12.42 19.15 -8.85
N GLY A 311 12.30 18.87 -7.57
CA GLY A 311 11.88 19.83 -6.55
C GLY A 311 11.97 19.24 -5.16
N TYR A 312 11.76 20.06 -4.14
CA TYR A 312 11.71 19.60 -2.76
C TYR A 312 10.85 20.53 -1.90
N ILE A 313 10.37 20.01 -0.78
CA ILE A 313 9.64 20.77 0.24
C ILE A 313 10.50 20.80 1.50
N ASP A 314 10.67 22.00 2.05
CA ASP A 314 11.29 22.22 3.37
C ASP A 314 10.47 23.25 4.17
N ASN A 315 11.02 23.72 5.31
CA ASN A 315 10.34 24.69 6.17
C ASN A 315 10.24 26.11 5.56
N SER A 316 10.90 26.37 4.43
CA SER A 316 10.83 27.62 3.66
C SER A 316 9.77 27.56 2.55
N GLY A 317 9.23 26.38 2.24
CA GLY A 317 8.16 26.17 1.26
C GLY A 317 8.52 25.14 0.19
N LEU A 318 7.88 25.29 -0.98
CA LEU A 318 8.14 24.48 -2.15
C LEU A 318 9.27 25.12 -2.98
N HIS A 319 10.28 24.32 -3.32
CA HIS A 319 11.38 24.68 -4.19
C HIS A 319 11.33 23.83 -5.45
N MET A 320 11.48 24.49 -6.60
CA MET A 320 11.52 23.82 -7.91
C MET A 320 12.97 23.86 -8.40
N SER A 321 13.59 22.69 -8.56
CA SER A 321 15.00 22.55 -8.96
C SER A 321 15.22 22.64 -10.48
N VAL A 322 14.12 22.70 -11.23
CA VAL A 322 14.05 22.85 -12.67
C VAL A 322 12.98 23.88 -13.03
N ASP A 323 12.91 24.26 -14.30
CA ASP A 323 11.90 25.19 -14.79
C ASP A 323 10.49 24.79 -14.36
N VAL A 324 9.76 25.79 -13.90
CA VAL A 324 8.35 25.63 -13.55
C VAL A 324 7.52 25.73 -14.81
N LEU A 325 7.51 24.62 -15.56
CA LEU A 325 6.65 24.42 -16.72
C LEU A 325 5.24 24.10 -16.22
N THR A 326 4.45 25.14 -16.00
CA THR A 326 3.04 24.94 -15.67
C THR A 326 2.21 24.89 -16.93
N ASN A 327 1.29 23.93 -17.04
CA ASN A 327 0.21 23.98 -18.04
C ASN A 327 -0.82 25.10 -17.75
N GLY A 328 -0.52 25.98 -16.77
CA GLY A 328 -1.39 27.00 -16.16
C GLY A 328 -0.58 28.20 -15.66
N ALA A 329 -0.75 28.63 -14.40
CA ALA A 329 -0.09 29.84 -13.86
C ALA A 329 0.60 29.62 -12.51
N VAL A 330 1.65 30.39 -12.23
CA VAL A 330 2.38 30.45 -10.94
C VAL A 330 1.79 31.54 -10.05
N ARG A 331 1.30 31.19 -8.85
CA ARG A 331 0.67 32.12 -7.89
C ARG A 331 1.57 32.37 -6.67
N ALA A 332 1.98 33.61 -6.41
CA ALA A 332 2.80 33.98 -5.24
C ALA A 332 1.96 34.57 -4.08
N GLY A 333 2.06 33.98 -2.86
CA GLY A 333 1.74 34.59 -1.54
C GLY A 333 0.39 34.29 -0.83
N ASN A 334 0.28 34.67 0.47
CA ASN A 334 -0.96 34.67 1.31
C ASN A 334 -1.31 36.07 1.92
N ALA A 335 -0.61 36.59 2.95
CA ALA A 335 -0.98 37.84 3.68
C ALA A 335 -0.40 39.19 3.16
N LYS A 336 0.92 39.35 2.86
CA LYS A 336 1.54 40.47 2.10
C LYS A 336 2.79 39.96 1.36
N LYS A 337 2.99 40.29 0.08
CA LYS A 337 3.71 39.46 -0.90
C LYS A 337 4.75 40.27 -1.68
N LEU A 338 5.94 39.73 -1.97
CA LEU A 338 6.86 40.31 -2.97
C LEU A 338 6.15 40.25 -4.31
N SER A 339 6.10 41.42 -4.91
CA SER A 339 4.96 41.88 -5.65
C SER A 339 5.52 42.56 -6.88
N LEU A 340 5.62 41.79 -7.95
CA LEU A 340 4.98 42.30 -9.15
C LEU A 340 3.48 42.28 -8.83
N THR A 341 2.99 43.40 -8.28
CA THR A 341 1.55 43.61 -8.05
C THR A 341 1.11 44.65 -9.04
N SER A 342 0.28 44.21 -9.96
CA SER A 342 -0.70 45.11 -10.51
C SER A 342 -1.83 45.28 -9.50
N ASN A 343 -2.27 46.52 -9.25
CA ASN A 343 -3.58 46.77 -8.64
C ASN A 343 -4.73 46.63 -9.68
N ASN A 344 -4.38 46.49 -10.98
CA ASN A 344 -5.22 46.19 -12.16
C ASN A 344 -6.19 47.29 -12.65
N ASN A 345 -5.84 48.57 -12.51
CA ASN A 345 -6.66 49.70 -12.97
C ASN A 345 -6.06 50.50 -14.15
N SER A 346 -4.92 50.07 -14.69
CA SER A 346 -4.37 50.64 -15.92
C SER A 346 -5.27 50.31 -17.12
N THR A 347 -5.46 51.23 -18.09
CA THR A 347 -6.19 50.96 -19.36
C THR A 347 -5.35 50.26 -20.43
N MET A 348 -4.05 50.02 -20.18
CA MET A 348 -3.08 49.40 -21.09
C MET A 348 -2.07 48.51 -20.32
N THR A 349 -1.50 47.49 -20.97
CA THR A 349 -0.56 46.51 -20.37
C THR A 349 0.74 47.17 -19.93
N ALA A 350 1.35 46.68 -18.84
CA ALA A 350 2.72 47.06 -18.51
C ALA A 350 3.59 45.81 -18.58
N THR A 351 4.54 45.80 -19.51
CA THR A 351 5.47 44.69 -19.65
C THR A 351 6.85 45.11 -19.19
N PHE A 352 7.55 44.21 -18.51
CA PHE A 352 8.98 44.37 -18.26
C PHE A 352 9.71 43.46 -19.24
N ASN A 353 10.09 44.04 -20.37
CA ASN A 353 10.65 43.31 -21.49
C ASN A 353 12.17 43.30 -21.45
N LEU A 354 12.72 42.19 -21.92
CA LEU A 354 14.13 42.02 -22.25
C LEU A 354 14.22 41.49 -23.66
N TRP A 355 14.74 42.30 -24.57
CA TRP A 355 14.92 41.92 -25.98
C TRP A 355 16.11 42.65 -26.59
N GLY A 356 16.47 42.31 -27.83
CA GLY A 356 17.52 43.00 -28.57
C GLY A 356 17.86 42.35 -29.91
N ASP A 357 18.59 43.09 -30.74
CA ASP A 357 19.11 42.65 -32.03
C ASP A 357 20.49 43.27 -32.31
N ALA A 358 21.07 43.03 -33.50
CA ALA A 358 22.42 43.52 -33.82
C ALA A 358 22.56 45.06 -33.80
N ASN A 359 21.48 45.81 -34.02
CA ASN A 359 21.47 47.28 -34.05
C ASN A 359 21.02 47.89 -32.72
N ARG A 360 20.28 47.14 -31.90
CA ARG A 360 19.92 47.47 -30.52
C ARG A 360 20.23 46.27 -29.65
N PRO A 361 21.52 46.07 -29.30
CA PRO A 361 21.99 44.83 -28.67
C PRO A 361 21.24 44.44 -27.40
N THR A 362 20.75 45.41 -26.64
CA THR A 362 19.94 45.14 -25.46
C THR A 362 18.98 46.29 -25.24
N VAL A 363 17.73 45.93 -25.00
CA VAL A 363 16.65 46.82 -24.65
C VAL A 363 16.00 46.26 -23.40
N ILE A 364 15.99 47.09 -22.36
CA ILE A 364 15.17 46.89 -21.18
C ILE A 364 14.07 47.93 -21.25
N GLU A 365 12.85 47.45 -21.34
CA GLU A 365 11.72 48.26 -21.75
C GLU A 365 10.56 48.06 -20.81
N LEU A 366 9.97 49.21 -20.44
CA LEU A 366 8.62 49.28 -19.98
C LEU A 366 7.79 49.82 -21.13
N ASP A 367 6.93 48.96 -21.64
CA ASP A 367 5.99 49.30 -22.69
C ASP A 367 4.56 49.01 -22.28
N ASP A 368 3.67 49.59 -23.09
CA ASP A 368 2.26 49.29 -23.15
C ASP A 368 1.80 49.05 -24.59
N ASP A 369 0.48 48.96 -24.76
CA ASP A 369 -0.16 48.60 -26.02
C ASP A 369 -0.05 49.70 -27.11
N GLN A 370 0.29 50.93 -26.73
CA GLN A 370 0.53 52.05 -27.66
C GLN A 370 2.03 52.27 -27.91
N GLY A 371 2.89 51.57 -27.17
CA GLY A 371 4.32 51.50 -27.38
C GLY A 371 5.11 51.64 -26.09
N TRP A 372 6.40 51.92 -26.22
CA TRP A 372 7.28 52.05 -25.07
C TRP A 372 6.98 53.35 -24.31
N HIS A 373 6.84 53.23 -22.99
CA HIS A 373 6.79 54.37 -22.08
C HIS A 373 8.19 54.90 -21.87
N LEU A 374 9.08 53.97 -21.53
CA LEU A 374 10.48 54.22 -21.35
C LEU A 374 11.26 52.96 -21.70
N TYR A 375 12.41 53.19 -22.31
CA TYR A 375 13.41 52.16 -22.40
C TYR A 375 14.77 52.75 -22.08
N SER A 376 15.64 51.86 -21.65
CA SER A 376 17.06 52.06 -21.76
C SER A 376 17.56 51.13 -22.85
N GLN A 377 18.32 51.68 -23.79
CA GLN A 377 18.97 50.86 -24.80
C GLN A 377 20.46 51.17 -24.86
N ARG A 378 21.18 50.18 -25.38
CA ARG A 378 22.56 50.33 -25.82
C ARG A 378 22.60 50.51 -27.33
N ASN A 379 23.35 51.50 -27.78
CA ASN A 379 23.60 51.73 -29.19
C ASN A 379 24.78 50.89 -29.69
N PRO A 380 24.90 50.69 -31.02
CA PRO A 380 26.02 49.94 -31.60
C PRO A 380 27.40 50.53 -31.27
N ASP A 381 27.50 51.85 -31.10
CA ASP A 381 28.73 52.55 -30.70
C ASP A 381 29.05 52.44 -29.20
N GLY A 382 28.18 51.78 -28.44
CA GLY A 382 28.32 51.56 -27.01
C GLY A 382 27.76 52.67 -26.13
N SER A 383 27.23 53.77 -26.70
CA SER A 383 26.51 54.77 -25.92
C SER A 383 25.19 54.22 -25.39
N ILE A 384 24.68 54.83 -24.31
CA ILE A 384 23.36 54.52 -23.75
C ILE A 384 22.47 55.70 -24.01
N VAL A 385 21.22 55.40 -24.35
CA VAL A 385 20.15 56.38 -24.27
C VAL A 385 19.06 55.84 -23.35
N PHE A 386 18.58 56.74 -22.50
CA PHE A 386 17.33 56.58 -21.79
C PHE A 386 16.33 57.50 -22.44
N THR A 387 15.23 56.93 -22.89
CA THR A 387 14.21 57.69 -23.59
C THR A 387 12.89 57.50 -22.87
N VAL A 388 12.17 58.61 -22.69
CA VAL A 388 10.82 58.66 -22.15
C VAL A 388 9.91 59.22 -23.22
N ASN A 389 8.82 58.53 -23.50
CA ASN A 389 7.82 58.95 -24.46
C ASN A 389 6.70 59.71 -23.74
N GLY A 390 6.91 61.02 -23.51
CA GLY A 390 5.94 61.88 -22.82
C GLY A 390 6.60 63.02 -22.03
N ASP A 391 5.83 63.62 -21.13
CA ASP A 391 6.29 64.74 -20.31
C ASP A 391 7.07 64.29 -19.08
N ILE A 392 8.15 65.03 -18.78
CA ILE A 392 8.91 64.87 -17.54
C ILE A 392 8.47 65.97 -16.57
N THR A 393 7.68 65.59 -15.57
CA THR A 393 7.32 66.49 -14.46
C THR A 393 8.36 66.36 -13.34
N ALA A 394 9.05 67.46 -13.06
CA ALA A 394 10.08 67.52 -12.03
C ALA A 394 9.86 68.73 -11.14
N ASN A 395 10.15 68.58 -9.84
CA ASN A 395 10.14 69.71 -8.92
C ASN A 395 11.19 70.76 -9.32
N ILE A 396 12.35 70.33 -9.79
CA ILE A 396 13.37 71.17 -10.45
C ILE A 396 13.99 70.33 -11.57
N LEU A 397 14.08 70.88 -12.78
CA LEU A 397 14.84 70.27 -13.86
C LEU A 397 16.22 70.96 -13.95
N ARG A 398 17.28 70.18 -13.81
CA ARG A 398 18.67 70.64 -13.91
C ARG A 398 19.28 70.07 -15.19
N ALA A 399 19.68 70.96 -16.09
CA ALA A 399 20.31 70.60 -17.35
C ALA A 399 21.69 71.26 -17.41
N GLY A 400 22.72 70.52 -17.00
CA GLY A 400 24.02 71.11 -16.69
C GLY A 400 23.89 72.12 -15.53
N GLU A 401 24.46 73.32 -15.71
CA GLU A 401 24.38 74.40 -14.71
C GLU A 401 23.11 75.24 -14.81
N ALA A 402 22.35 75.14 -15.91
CA ALA A 402 21.08 75.84 -16.06
C ALA A 402 20.01 75.17 -15.18
N ILE A 403 19.17 76.01 -14.56
CA ILE A 403 18.12 75.57 -13.64
C ILE A 403 16.78 76.10 -14.11
N TYR A 404 15.87 75.17 -14.37
CA TYR A 404 14.47 75.43 -14.62
C TYR A 404 13.70 75.21 -13.32
N GLN A 405 13.22 76.30 -12.73
CA GLN A 405 12.48 76.27 -11.46
C GLN A 405 10.99 76.03 -11.69
N ASN A 406 10.32 75.50 -10.67
CA ASN A 406 8.86 75.28 -10.71
C ASN A 406 8.02 76.56 -10.60
N ASN A 407 8.65 77.73 -10.41
CA ASN A 407 7.97 79.04 -10.41
C ASN A 407 7.99 79.73 -11.78
N GLY A 408 8.50 79.05 -12.81
CA GLY A 408 8.58 79.56 -14.18
C GLY A 408 9.78 80.49 -14.44
N ASP A 409 10.64 80.73 -13.45
CA ASP A 409 11.87 81.47 -13.64
C ASP A 409 13.00 80.54 -14.11
N ILE A 410 13.89 81.10 -14.92
CA ILE A 410 14.99 80.37 -15.51
C ILE A 410 16.28 81.05 -15.09
N PHE A 411 17.10 80.30 -14.38
CA PHE A 411 18.44 80.74 -14.04
C PHE A 411 19.40 80.37 -15.17
N GLY A 412 20.07 81.38 -15.71
CA GLY A 412 21.03 81.17 -16.78
C GLY A 412 22.06 82.28 -16.87
N SER A 413 23.29 81.90 -17.21
CA SER A 413 24.37 82.84 -17.46
C SER A 413 24.08 83.79 -18.63
N ALA A 414 23.27 83.38 -19.61
CA ALA A 414 22.94 84.16 -20.81
C ALA A 414 22.19 85.49 -20.53
N TRP A 415 21.42 85.58 -19.45
CA TRP A 415 20.75 86.81 -18.98
C TRP A 415 21.31 87.30 -17.63
N GLY A 416 22.46 86.75 -17.22
CA GLY A 416 23.19 87.17 -16.02
C GLY A 416 22.54 86.77 -14.70
N GLY A 417 21.69 85.74 -14.68
CA GLY A 417 20.99 85.28 -13.49
C GLY A 417 19.55 84.88 -13.80
N TRP A 418 18.59 85.51 -13.12
CA TRP A 418 17.16 85.22 -13.28
C TRP A 418 16.56 85.99 -14.45
N LEU A 419 15.91 85.27 -15.35
CA LEU A 419 15.30 85.83 -16.56
C LEU A 419 14.18 86.83 -16.23
N SER A 420 13.39 86.57 -15.19
CA SER A 420 12.27 87.43 -14.81
C SER A 420 12.70 88.85 -14.45
N ASN A 421 13.83 88.98 -13.73
CA ASN A 421 14.41 90.27 -13.37
C ASN A 421 14.85 91.04 -14.61
N TRP A 422 15.39 90.34 -15.61
CA TRP A 422 15.79 90.96 -16.86
C TRP A 422 14.58 91.53 -17.62
N ILE A 423 13.48 90.77 -17.73
CA ILE A 423 12.31 91.21 -18.52
C ILE A 423 11.59 92.39 -17.86
N ASN A 424 11.35 92.35 -16.55
CA ASN A 424 10.56 93.37 -15.86
C ASN A 424 11.07 94.79 -16.09
N ASN A 425 12.38 94.94 -16.24
CA ASN A 425 13.03 96.24 -16.38
C ASN A 425 13.06 96.75 -17.82
N ASN A 426 12.76 95.91 -18.81
CA ASN A 426 12.98 96.24 -20.22
C ASN A 426 11.68 96.39 -21.03
N PHE A 427 10.50 96.15 -20.46
CA PHE A 427 9.23 96.17 -21.19
C PHE A 427 8.05 96.85 -20.47
N VAL A 428 7.12 97.39 -21.26
CA VAL A 428 5.80 97.90 -20.83
C VAL A 428 4.87 96.73 -20.52
N ARG A 429 4.17 96.76 -19.37
CA ARG A 429 3.46 95.65 -18.75
C ARG A 429 1.96 95.85 -18.56
N ALA A 430 1.48 97.08 -18.51
CA ALA A 430 0.06 97.36 -18.36
C ALA A 430 -0.28 98.73 -18.95
N VAL A 431 -1.53 98.95 -19.35
CA VAL A 431 -2.04 100.23 -19.83
C VAL A 431 -3.33 100.56 -19.06
N ARG A 432 -3.62 101.81 -18.71
CA ARG A 432 -4.84 102.19 -17.97
C ARG A 432 -5.35 103.58 -18.34
N LEU A 433 -6.59 103.91 -18.02
CA LEU A 433 -7.00 105.32 -17.95
C LEU A 433 -6.69 105.87 -16.57
N GLY A 434 -5.95 106.96 -16.53
CA GLY A 434 -5.67 107.75 -15.35
C GLY A 434 -6.93 108.46 -14.83
N PRO A 435 -6.78 109.28 -13.78
CA PRO A 435 -7.91 109.92 -13.10
C PRO A 435 -8.72 110.84 -14.04
N GLN A 436 -10.02 110.98 -13.75
CA GLN A 436 -10.95 111.77 -14.56
C GLN A 436 -10.82 113.26 -14.23
N ALA A 437 -10.70 114.08 -15.27
CA ALA A 437 -10.74 115.52 -15.24
C ALA A 437 -11.97 116.02 -16.01
N ILE A 438 -12.30 117.31 -15.89
CA ILE A 438 -13.38 117.97 -16.64
C ILE A 438 -12.79 119.11 -17.49
N SER A 439 -13.35 119.35 -18.68
CA SER A 439 -12.97 120.44 -19.58
C SER A 439 -13.52 121.80 -19.11
N GLY A 440 -13.07 122.88 -19.76
CA GLY A 440 -13.79 124.17 -19.73
C GLY A 440 -15.09 124.13 -20.55
N GLY A 441 -15.82 125.25 -20.56
CA GLY A 441 -17.10 125.42 -21.29
C GLY A 441 -16.97 125.15 -22.78
N LEU A 442 -18.02 124.58 -23.38
CA LEU A 442 -17.99 124.06 -24.74
C LEU A 442 -18.48 125.07 -25.79
N TRP A 443 -17.97 124.88 -27.00
CA TRP A 443 -18.56 125.38 -28.24
C TRP A 443 -18.87 124.16 -29.13
N ARG A 444 -19.61 124.36 -30.24
CA ARG A 444 -20.11 123.28 -31.11
C ARG A 444 -19.03 122.25 -31.56
N ASP A 445 -17.74 122.61 -31.54
CA ASP A 445 -16.59 121.71 -31.76
C ASP A 445 -15.54 121.79 -30.61
N TYR A 446 -15.10 120.64 -30.06
CA TYR A 446 -14.08 120.54 -29.00
C TYR A 446 -13.16 119.30 -29.10
N GLN A 447 -11.87 119.44 -28.78
CA GLN A 447 -10.85 118.36 -28.78
C GLN A 447 -10.01 118.31 -27.48
N LEU A 448 -9.61 117.11 -27.06
CA LEU A 448 -8.80 116.86 -25.86
C LEU A 448 -7.29 116.83 -26.12
N GLY A 449 -6.49 117.12 -25.08
CA GLY A 449 -5.02 117.06 -25.12
C GLY A 449 -4.45 115.64 -25.23
N GLY A 450 -3.23 115.51 -25.75
CA GLY A 450 -2.63 114.21 -26.08
C GLY A 450 -2.62 113.20 -24.93
N GLY A 451 -2.88 111.95 -25.29
CA GLY A 451 -3.12 110.84 -24.39
C GLY A 451 -4.50 110.84 -23.75
N ASN A 452 -5.33 111.89 -23.87
CA ASN A 452 -6.61 111.96 -23.19
C ASN A 452 -7.78 111.52 -24.07
N VAL A 453 -8.76 110.88 -23.43
CA VAL A 453 -10.00 110.43 -24.07
C VAL A 453 -11.22 110.93 -23.30
N VAL A 454 -12.31 111.18 -24.03
CA VAL A 454 -13.59 111.63 -23.47
C VAL A 454 -14.24 110.49 -22.69
N THR A 455 -14.77 110.78 -21.50
CA THR A 455 -15.37 109.80 -20.59
C THR A 455 -16.71 110.24 -20.00
N GLY A 456 -17.24 111.41 -20.35
CA GLY A 456 -18.58 111.85 -19.93
C GLY A 456 -18.86 113.31 -20.28
N PHE A 457 -20.07 113.79 -19.97
CA PHE A 457 -20.52 115.15 -20.28
C PHE A 457 -21.23 115.80 -19.07
N HIS A 458 -21.24 117.13 -19.02
CA HIS A 458 -21.96 117.96 -18.05
C HIS A 458 -22.71 119.05 -18.81
N THR A 459 -23.97 119.34 -18.46
CA THR A 459 -24.82 120.25 -19.26
C THR A 459 -25.85 121.00 -18.42
N ASP A 460 -26.26 122.19 -18.89
CA ASP A 460 -27.32 123.03 -18.29
C ASP A 460 -28.75 122.65 -18.74
N GLY A 461 -28.87 121.71 -19.67
CA GLY A 461 -30.13 121.21 -20.21
C GLY A 461 -30.56 121.82 -21.55
N SER A 462 -29.77 122.74 -22.11
CA SER A 462 -29.95 123.21 -23.49
C SER A 462 -29.65 122.10 -24.51
N TRP A 463 -30.55 121.91 -25.47
CA TRP A 463 -30.39 120.88 -26.51
C TRP A 463 -29.30 121.19 -27.51
N GLU A 464 -29.02 122.48 -27.73
CA GLU A 464 -27.98 122.90 -28.66
C GLU A 464 -26.58 122.77 -28.02
N MET A 465 -26.51 122.51 -26.70
CA MET A 465 -25.26 122.38 -25.93
C MET A 465 -24.25 123.48 -26.27
N GLU A 466 -24.72 124.72 -26.16
CA GLU A 466 -24.00 125.94 -26.54
C GLU A 466 -24.05 126.93 -25.37
N GLY A 467 -23.00 126.96 -24.57
CA GLY A 467 -22.92 127.88 -23.44
C GLY A 467 -21.84 127.51 -22.43
N ASP A 468 -21.60 128.44 -21.49
CA ASP A 468 -20.50 128.39 -20.52
C ASP A 468 -20.53 127.18 -19.57
N ASP A 469 -21.68 126.52 -19.37
CA ASP A 469 -21.80 125.40 -18.41
C ASP A 469 -21.86 123.99 -19.04
N ASP A 470 -21.86 123.87 -20.36
CA ASP A 470 -21.69 122.57 -21.02
C ASP A 470 -20.21 122.16 -21.07
N LYS A 471 -19.83 120.95 -20.60
CA LYS A 471 -18.44 120.46 -20.43
C LYS A 471 -18.27 118.96 -20.68
N VAL A 472 -17.04 118.50 -20.88
CA VAL A 472 -16.67 117.09 -21.12
C VAL A 472 -15.71 116.57 -20.03
N TYR A 473 -16.01 115.41 -19.47
CA TYR A 473 -15.06 114.66 -18.64
C TYR A 473 -14.07 113.88 -19.50
N TYR A 474 -12.80 113.83 -19.11
CA TYR A 474 -11.77 113.09 -19.84
C TYR A 474 -10.71 112.45 -18.94
N ARG A 475 -9.97 111.46 -19.47
CA ARG A 475 -8.92 110.70 -18.76
C ARG A 475 -7.67 110.46 -19.61
N PRO A 476 -6.44 110.54 -19.05
CA PRO A 476 -5.21 110.22 -19.77
C PRO A 476 -4.96 108.72 -19.87
N VAL A 477 -4.45 108.25 -20.98
CA VAL A 477 -3.99 106.88 -21.16
C VAL A 477 -2.59 106.73 -20.54
N GLN A 478 -2.48 105.78 -19.63
CA GLN A 478 -1.39 105.22 -18.80
C GLN A 478 -0.63 104.02 -19.38
N PHE A 479 0.70 103.87 -19.30
CA PHE A 479 1.40 102.59 -19.47
C PHE A 479 2.50 102.28 -18.44
N LEU A 480 2.63 101.04 -17.97
CA LEU A 480 3.46 100.60 -16.85
C LEU A 480 4.78 99.98 -17.33
N VAL A 481 5.95 100.56 -17.09
CA VAL A 481 7.27 99.95 -17.41
C VAL A 481 8.10 99.86 -16.14
N GLY A 482 8.76 98.72 -15.90
CA GLY A 482 9.63 98.57 -14.71
C GLY A 482 8.90 98.79 -13.38
N GLY A 483 7.57 98.54 -13.35
CA GLY A 483 6.73 98.82 -12.19
C GLY A 483 6.26 100.27 -12.03
N THR A 484 6.55 101.17 -12.99
CA THR A 484 6.15 102.60 -12.96
C THR A 484 5.19 102.98 -14.09
N TRP A 485 4.09 103.70 -13.80
CA TRP A 485 3.09 104.17 -14.77
C TRP A 485 3.49 105.49 -15.45
N ILE A 486 3.39 105.55 -16.78
CA ILE A 486 3.88 106.59 -17.68
C ILE A 486 2.75 107.00 -18.63
N THR A 487 2.37 108.28 -18.71
CA THR A 487 1.28 108.76 -19.59
C THR A 487 1.63 108.66 -21.07
N ALA A 488 0.70 108.12 -21.86
CA ALA A 488 0.78 107.98 -23.30
C ALA A 488 0.61 109.32 -24.02
N SER A 489 1.20 109.41 -25.21
CA SER A 489 1.04 110.53 -26.13
C SER A 489 -0.12 110.27 -27.12
N SER A 490 -0.74 111.33 -27.64
CA SER A 490 -1.56 111.25 -28.87
C SER A 490 -0.81 111.88 -30.04
N VAL A 491 -1.03 111.33 -31.24
CA VAL A 491 -0.45 111.75 -32.51
C VAL A 491 -1.52 112.23 -33.48
#